data_AF-A0A519MVJ1-F1
#
_entry.id   AF-A0A519MVJ1-F1
#
_cell.length_a   1.000
_cell.length_b   1.000
_cell.length_c   1.000
_cell.angle_alpha   90.00
_cell.angle_beta   90.00
_cell.angle_gamma   90.00
#
_symmetry.space_group_name_H-M   'P 1'
#
loop_
_entity.id
_entity.type
_entity.pdbx_description
1 polymer ?
#
loop_
_entity_poly.entity_id
_entity_poly.type
_entity_poly.pdbx_seq_one_letter_code
_entity_poly.pdbx_strand_id
1 'polypeptide(L)' 'MNNLEFIQKIDWALESLPMSNEIRELFIELRNNPPELEADKFDGYLKWMELLVMLAQIGAEFSKYK' A
#
# COMPACT_ATOMS: atom_id res chain seq x y z
N MET A 1 -13.83 10.68 -4.79
CA MET A 1 -12.40 10.51 -5.11
C MET A 1 -12.34 9.52 -6.24
N ASN A 2 -11.65 9.84 -7.33
CA ASN A 2 -11.48 8.90 -8.43
C ASN A 2 -10.35 7.89 -8.13
N ASN A 3 -10.24 6.83 -8.93
CA ASN A 3 -9.26 5.76 -8.69
C ASN A 3 -7.80 6.23 -8.81
N LEU A 4 -7.53 7.25 -9.64
CA LEU A 4 -6.19 7.82 -9.78
C LEU A 4 -5.78 8.59 -8.51
N GLU A 5 -6.68 9.42 -7.97
CA GLU A 5 -6.50 10.13 -6.70
C GLU A 5 -6.33 9.16 -5.53
N PHE A 6 -7.01 8.01 -5.57
CA PHE A 6 -6.84 6.96 -4.58
C PHE A 6 -5.42 6.39 -4.61
N ILE A 7 -4.95 5.93 -5.78
CA ILE A 7 -3.60 5.37 -5.96
C ILE A 7 -2.52 6.38 -5.52
N GLN A 8 -2.67 7.65 -5.89
CA GLN A 8 -1.73 8.71 -5.48
C GLN A 8 -1.66 8.89 -3.96
N LYS A 9 -2.77 8.71 -3.23
CA LYS A 9 -2.75 8.76 -1.76
C LYS A 9 -2.03 7.58 -1.15
N ILE A 10 -2.04 6.42 -1.80
CA ILE A 10 -1.29 5.24 -1.36
C ILE A 10 0.20 5.49 -1.51
N ASP A 11 0.61 5.98 -2.68
CA ASP A 11 2.01 6.33 -2.94
C ASP A 11 2.50 7.34 -1.91
N TRP A 12 1.71 8.39 -1.64
CA TRP A 12 2.02 9.36 -0.59
C TRP A 12 2.09 8.75 0.81
N ALA A 13 1.19 7.82 1.16
CA ALA A 13 1.20 7.15 2.45
C ALA A 13 2.45 6.28 2.63
N LEU A 14 2.86 5.54 1.60
CA LEU A 14 4.08 4.74 1.61
C LEU A 14 5.35 5.61 1.73
N GLU A 15 5.30 6.85 1.26
CA GLU A 15 6.41 7.81 1.37
C GLU A 15 6.41 8.63 2.67
N SER A 16 5.26 8.85 3.32
CA SER A 16 5.16 9.78 4.45
C SER A 16 4.95 9.12 5.82
N LEU A 17 4.44 7.88 5.86
CA LEU A 17 4.13 7.24 7.14
C LEU A 17 5.40 6.92 7.95
N PRO A 18 5.35 7.06 9.29
CA PRO A 18 6.47 6.75 10.17
C PRO A 18 6.61 5.24 10.31
N MET A 19 7.49 4.64 9.51
CA MET A 19 7.86 3.22 9.55
C MET A 19 9.35 3.05 9.23
N SER A 20 9.93 1.91 9.60
CA SER A 20 11.33 1.61 9.27
C SER A 20 11.53 1.47 7.75
N ASN A 21 12.77 1.69 7.29
CA ASN A 21 13.09 1.62 5.87
C ASN A 21 12.83 0.23 5.29
N GLU A 22 13.11 -0.83 6.05
CA GLU A 22 12.89 -2.22 5.61
C GLU A 22 11.40 -2.51 5.37
N ILE A 23 10.53 -2.01 6.24
CA ILE A 23 9.07 -2.18 6.11
C ILE A 23 8.55 -1.37 4.93
N ARG A 24 9.09 -0.16 4.72
CA ARG A 24 8.74 0.69 3.58
C ARG A 24 9.13 0.04 2.25
N GLU A 25 10.35 -0.46 2.14
CA GLU A 25 10.85 -1.15 0.96
C GLU A 25 9.96 -2.35 0.60
N LEU A 26 9.60 -3.16 1.60
CA LEU A 26 8.66 -4.28 1.43
C LEU A 26 7.31 -3.83 0.87
N PHE A 27 6.71 -2.77 1.40
CA PHE A 27 5.42 -2.29 0.90
C PHE A 27 5.50 -1.68 -0.50
N ILE A 28 6.61 -1.02 -0.85
CA ILE A 28 6.86 -0.53 -2.21
C ILE A 28 6.98 -1.70 -3.18
N GLU A 29 7.68 -2.78 -2.80
CA GLU A 29 7.81 -3.98 -3.61
C GLU A 29 6.44 -4.63 -3.88
N LEU A 30 5.61 -4.77 -2.85
CA LEU A 30 4.24 -5.29 -2.97
C LEU A 30 3.34 -4.39 -3.83
N ARG A 31 3.50 -3.06 -3.74
CA ARG A 31 2.78 -2.08 -4.57
C ARG A 31 3.15 -2.20 -6.04
N ASN A 32 4.42 -2.44 -6.36
CA ASN A 32 4.91 -2.57 -7.73
C ASN A 32 4.66 -3.96 -8.34
N ASN A 33 4.43 -4.97 -7.51
CA ASN A 33 4.19 -6.35 -7.93
C ASN A 33 2.84 -6.87 -7.40
N PRO A 34 1.70 -6.33 -7.87
CA PRO A 34 0.40 -6.84 -7.49
C PRO A 34 0.22 -8.30 -7.94
N PRO A 35 -0.48 -9.15 -7.18
CA PRO A 35 -0.77 -10.51 -7.59
C PRO A 35 -1.57 -10.51 -8.90
N GLU A 36 -1.32 -11.50 -9.77
CA GLU A 36 -2.12 -11.70 -10.97
C GLU A 36 -3.53 -12.14 -10.57
N LEU A 37 -4.53 -11.29 -10.83
CA LEU A 37 -5.93 -11.55 -10.49
C LEU A 37 -6.69 -11.96 -11.75
N GLU A 38 -7.36 -13.11 -11.69
CA GLU A 38 -8.08 -13.72 -12.82
C GLU A 38 -9.40 -13.01 -13.19
N ALA A 39 -9.96 -12.19 -12.30
CA ALA A 39 -11.20 -11.43 -12.50
C ALA A 39 -10.93 -9.93 -12.59
N ASP A 40 -11.67 -9.25 -13.48
CA ASP A 40 -11.65 -7.81 -13.81
C ASP A 40 -10.43 -7.07 -13.24
N LYS A 41 -9.32 -7.13 -13.99
CA LYS A 41 -7.94 -6.79 -13.55
C LYS A 41 -7.85 -5.47 -12.76
N PHE A 42 -8.73 -4.53 -13.09
CA PHE A 42 -8.77 -3.21 -12.47
C PHE A 42 -9.40 -3.22 -11.05
N ASP A 43 -10.53 -3.90 -10.85
CA ASP A 43 -11.15 -4.03 -9.52
C ASP A 43 -10.28 -4.86 -8.58
N GLY A 44 -9.63 -5.88 -9.11
CA GLY A 44 -8.65 -6.67 -8.37
C GLY A 44 -7.47 -5.82 -7.89
N TYR A 45 -6.94 -4.98 -8.78
CA TYR A 45 -5.86 -4.04 -8.44
C TYR A 45 -6.28 -3.04 -7.36
N LEU A 46 -7.51 -2.52 -7.40
CA LEU A 46 -8.01 -1.61 -6.35
C LEU A 46 -8.12 -2.29 -4.99
N LYS A 47 -8.59 -3.54 -4.92
CA LYS A 47 -8.63 -4.32 -3.66
C LYS A 47 -7.23 -4.58 -3.10
N TRP A 48 -6.26 -4.85 -3.98
CA TRP A 48 -4.86 -5.00 -3.57
C TRP A 48 -4.30 -3.70 -2.97
N MET A 49 -4.61 -2.58 -3.62
CA MET A 49 -4.27 -1.24 -3.13
C MET A 49 -4.90 -0.94 -1.76
N GLU A 50 -6.16 -1.30 -1.52
CA GLU A 50 -6.80 -1.18 -0.19
C GLU A 50 -6.09 -2.00 0.89
N LEU A 51 -5.70 -3.24 0.57
CA LEU A 51 -4.94 -4.12 1.47
C LEU A 51 -3.58 -3.51 1.84
N LEU A 52 -2.87 -2.95 0.87
CA LEU A 52 -1.58 -2.30 1.10
C LEU A 52 -1.68 -1.12 2.06
N VAL A 53 -2.71 -0.29 1.94
CA VAL A 53 -2.93 0.84 2.87
C VAL A 53 -3.15 0.34 4.29
N MET A 54 -3.98 -0.70 4.47
CA MET A 54 -4.23 -1.28 5.80
C MET A 54 -2.94 -1.83 6.43
N LEU A 55 -2.13 -2.56 5.65
CA LEU A 55 -0.84 -3.07 6.10
C LEU A 55 0.15 -1.95 6.45
N ALA A 56 0.22 -0.89 5.64
CA ALA A 56 1.06 0.27 5.89
C ALA A 56 0.68 1.00 7.18
N GLN A 57 -0.62 1.15 7.46
CA GLN A 57 -1.11 1.71 8.72
C GLN A 57 -0.72 0.86 9.93
N ILE A 58 -0.84 -0.46 9.83
CA ILE A 58 -0.43 -1.40 10.88
C ILE A 58 1.08 -1.32 11.12
N GLY A 59 1.89 -1.35 10.06
CA GLY A 59 3.35 -1.22 10.14
C GLY A 59 3.80 0.11 10.76
N ALA A 60 3.11 1.21 10.42
CA ALA A 60 3.36 2.52 11.02
C ALA A 60 2.97 2.57 12.51
N GLU A 61 1.86 1.96 12.90
CA GLU A 61 1.44 1.88 14.30
C GLU A 61 2.43 1.09 15.15
N PHE A 62 2.88 -0.08 14.68
CA PHE A 62 3.89 -0.87 15.39
C PHE A 62 5.23 -0.15 15.54
N SER A 63 5.59 0.70 14.57
CA SER A 63 6.82 1.48 14.62
C SER A 63 6.84 2.52 15.75
N LYS A 64 5.68 2.88 16.32
CA LYS A 64 5.59 3.77 17.50
C LYS A 64 6.06 3.12 18.80
N TYR A 65 6.13 1.79 18.85
CA TYR A 65 6.50 1.03 20.05
C TYR A 65 7.97 0.57 20.04
N LYS A 66 8.77 1.03 19.07
CA LYS A 66 10.23 0.86 19.03
C LYS A 66 10.96 1.99 19.74
#